data_AF-A0A2P5B911-F1
#
_entry.id   AF-A0A2P5B911-F1
#
_cell.length_a   1.000
_cell.length_b   1.000
_cell.length_c   1.000
_cell.angle_alpha   90.00
_cell.angle_beta   90.00
_cell.angle_gamma   90.00
#
_symmetry.space_group_name_H-M   'P 1'
#
loop_
_entity.id
_entity.type
_entity.pdbx_description
1 polymer ?
#
loop_
_entity_poly.entity_id
_entity_poly.type
_entity_poly.pdbx_seq_one_letter_code
_entity_poly.pdbx_strand_id
1 'polypeptide(L)'
;MENDDWELLDRQVLGVIRLTLTKNIAHNVAEAKTTAEMMSIMSDMHEKPSASNKVHLMKKLFYLKMGEGASVVTYINEFNTIISQLTSVEINFDDEVRALILLAYVPNSRESMRAVVSNSVGK
;
A
#
# COMPACT_ATOMS: atom_id res chain seq x y z
N MET A 1 -7.20 17.67 30.66
CA MET A 1 -5.78 17.52 30.30
C MET A 1 -5.27 18.90 30.02
N GLU A 2 -4.23 19.30 30.75
CA GLU A 2 -3.56 20.57 30.54
C GLU A 2 -2.67 20.49 29.29
N ASN A 3 -2.29 21.63 28.72
CA ASN A 3 -1.46 21.67 27.51
C ASN A 3 -0.11 20.93 27.72
N ASP A 4 0.44 21.04 28.92
CA ASP A 4 1.72 20.43 29.30
C ASP A 4 1.63 18.88 29.33
N ASP A 5 0.47 18.32 29.71
CA ASP A 5 0.24 16.87 29.65
C ASP A 5 0.30 16.36 28.20
N TRP A 6 -0.28 17.12 27.27
CA TRP A 6 -0.29 16.79 25.84
C TRP A 6 1.11 16.89 25.22
N GLU A 7 1.89 17.91 25.57
CA GLU A 7 3.27 18.06 25.10
C GLU A 7 4.19 16.94 25.62
N LEU A 8 3.99 16.51 26.87
CA LEU A 8 4.71 15.38 27.44
C LEU A 8 4.39 14.08 26.69
N LEU A 9 3.11 13.82 26.45
CA LEU A 9 2.66 12.64 25.70
C LEU A 9 3.19 12.64 24.27
N ASP A 10 3.13 13.78 23.57
CA ASP A 10 3.65 13.91 22.20
C ASP A 10 5.15 13.58 22.15
N ARG A 11 5.94 14.10 23.10
CA ARG A 11 7.38 13.80 23.19
C ARG A 11 7.65 12.31 23.44
N GLN A 12 6.85 11.66 24.28
CA GLN A 12 6.98 10.23 24.55
C GLN A 12 6.69 9.40 23.30
N VAL A 13 5.59 9.70 22.61
CA VAL A 13 5.21 9.01 21.37
C VAL A 13 6.28 9.20 20.30
N LEU A 14 6.77 10.44 20.12
CA LEU A 14 7.85 10.76 19.19
C LEU A 14 9.11 9.93 19.46
N GLY A 15 9.49 9.78 20.74
CA GLY A 15 10.63 8.96 21.15
C GLY A 15 10.45 7.48 20.82
N VAL A 16 9.26 6.92 21.08
CA VAL A 16 8.94 5.52 20.76
C VAL A 16 9.00 5.28 19.26
N ILE A 17 8.38 6.15 18.45
CA ILE A 17 8.39 5.99 16.99
C ILE A 17 9.83 5.97 16.48
N ARG A 18 10.68 6.93 16.87
CA ARG A 18 12.09 6.98 16.46
C ARG A 18 12.86 5.70 16.74
N LEU A 19 12.63 5.07 17.89
CA LEU A 19 13.30 3.82 18.27
C LEU A 19 12.86 2.61 17.44
N THR A 20 11.66 2.65 16.85
CA THR A 20 11.16 1.57 15.97
C THR A 20 11.61 1.70 14.52
N LEU A 21 12.14 2.88 14.11
CA LEU A 21 12.53 3.13 12.74
C LEU A 21 13.92 2.54 12.41
N THR A 22 14.07 2.10 11.16
CA THR A 22 15.39 1.74 10.63
C THR A 22 16.25 3.00 10.44
N LYS A 23 17.58 2.84 10.47
CA LYS A 23 18.54 3.96 10.40
C LYS A 23 18.29 4.93 9.23
N ASN A 24 17.92 4.39 8.06
CA ASN A 24 17.67 5.21 6.87
C ASN A 24 16.45 6.12 7.03
N ILE A 25 15.36 5.62 7.63
CA ILE A 25 14.14 6.42 7.84
C ILE A 25 14.34 7.37 9.03
N ALA A 26 14.96 6.90 10.11
CA ALA A 26 15.23 7.70 11.31
C ALA A 26 16.04 8.97 11.01
N HIS A 27 17.00 8.91 10.08
CA HIS A 27 17.80 10.08 9.67
C HIS A 27 16.94 11.18 9.01
N ASN A 28 15.95 10.80 8.21
CA ASN A 28 15.10 11.76 7.50
C ASN A 28 14.11 12.48 8.43
N VAL A 29 13.80 11.90 9.60
CA VAL A 29 12.86 12.47 10.60
C VAL A 29 13.56 12.99 11.86
N ALA A 30 14.90 13.10 11.82
CA ALA A 30 15.71 13.47 12.98
C ALA A 30 15.37 14.88 13.53
N GLU A 31 15.03 15.80 12.64
CA GLU A 31 14.72 17.20 12.98
C GLU A 31 13.27 17.43 13.40
N ALA A 32 12.38 16.44 13.25
CA ALA A 32 10.96 16.57 13.61
C ALA A 32 10.79 16.85 15.11
N LYS A 33 9.99 17.85 15.47
CA LYS A 33 9.79 18.25 16.88
C LYS A 33 8.49 17.71 17.48
N THR A 34 7.56 17.30 16.63
CA THR A 34 6.25 16.77 17.04
C THR A 34 5.96 15.46 16.34
N THR A 35 5.07 14.64 16.92
CA THR A 35 4.61 13.41 16.27
C THR A 35 3.94 13.72 14.94
N ALA A 36 3.17 14.80 14.87
CA ALA A 36 2.49 15.23 13.65
C ALA A 36 3.48 15.56 12.52
N GLU A 37 4.54 16.32 12.81
CA GLU A 37 5.59 16.64 11.84
C GLU A 37 6.33 15.39 11.37
N MET A 38 6.66 14.48 12.29
CA MET A 38 7.29 13.20 11.95
C MET A 38 6.42 12.38 11.00
N MET A 39 5.13 12.25 11.31
CA MET A 39 4.17 11.53 10.48
C MET A 39 4.03 12.19 9.10
N SER A 40 4.02 13.52 9.02
CA SER A 40 3.99 14.24 7.75
C SER A 40 5.21 13.95 6.89
N ILE A 41 6.43 13.97 7.46
CA ILE A 41 7.67 13.66 6.71
C ILE A 41 7.64 12.21 6.22
N MET A 42 7.18 11.28 7.05
CA MET A 42 7.06 9.87 6.66
C MET A 42 6.05 9.66 5.53
N SER A 43 4.89 10.31 5.61
CA SER A 43 3.91 10.33 4.52
C SER A 43 4.49 10.97 3.25
N ASP A 44 5.23 12.07 3.34
CA ASP A 44 5.87 12.68 2.17
C ASP A 44 6.93 11.78 1.52
N MET A 45 7.62 10.96 2.30
CA MET A 45 8.60 10.01 1.77
C MET A 45 7.96 8.82 1.07
N HIS A 46 6.82 8.32 1.58
CA HIS A 46 6.28 7.01 1.20
C HIS A 46 4.91 7.05 0.52
N GLU A 47 4.13 8.10 0.74
CA GLU A 47 2.75 8.26 0.23
C GLU A 47 2.66 9.34 -0.85
N LYS A 48 3.70 10.15 -1.03
CA LYS A 48 3.74 11.17 -2.09
C LYS A 48 3.54 10.54 -3.46
N PRO A 49 2.78 11.19 -4.37
CA PRO A 49 2.63 10.78 -5.78
C PRO A 49 3.92 11.04 -6.59
N SER A 50 5.08 10.67 -6.07
CA SER A 50 6.35 10.75 -6.77
C SER A 50 6.42 9.70 -7.88
N ALA A 51 7.18 10.00 -8.94
CA ALA A 51 7.41 9.04 -10.02
C ALA A 51 8.03 7.72 -9.51
N SER A 52 8.92 7.80 -8.51
CA SER A 52 9.53 6.62 -7.89
C SER A 52 8.49 5.74 -7.18
N ASN A 53 7.59 6.34 -6.41
CA ASN A 53 6.52 5.62 -5.71
C ASN A 53 5.53 4.98 -6.70
N LYS A 54 5.11 5.75 -7.72
CA LYS A 54 4.27 5.25 -8.82
C LYS A 54 4.92 4.04 -9.52
N VAL A 55 6.21 4.12 -9.84
CA VAL A 55 6.97 3.01 -10.45
C VAL A 55 7.06 1.80 -9.50
N HIS A 56 7.30 2.02 -8.21
CA HIS A 56 7.37 0.95 -7.22
C HIS A 56 6.04 0.20 -7.11
N LEU A 57 4.93 0.92 -6.96
CA LEU A 57 3.60 0.34 -6.86
C LEU A 57 3.18 -0.38 -8.15
N MET A 58 3.48 0.19 -9.32
CA MET A 58 3.22 -0.46 -10.61
C MET A 58 4.02 -1.76 -10.77
N LYS A 59 5.29 -1.77 -10.37
CA LYS A 59 6.09 -3.01 -10.33
C LYS A 59 5.44 -4.02 -9.39
N LYS A 60 5.07 -3.61 -8.18
CA LYS A 60 4.41 -4.50 -7.20
C LYS A 60 3.12 -5.12 -7.77
N LEU A 61 2.30 -4.34 -8.47
CA LEU A 61 1.09 -4.82 -9.13
C LEU A 61 1.40 -5.88 -10.21
N PHE A 62 2.33 -5.61 -11.12
CA PHE A 62 2.63 -6.53 -12.22
C PHE A 62 3.43 -7.77 -11.81
N TYR A 63 4.13 -7.72 -10.67
CA TYR A 63 4.79 -8.88 -10.08
C TYR A 63 3.89 -9.65 -9.11
N LEU A 64 2.72 -9.13 -8.74
CA LEU A 64 1.76 -9.86 -7.93
C LEU A 64 1.29 -11.08 -8.72
N LYS A 65 1.64 -12.27 -8.23
CA LYS A 65 1.21 -13.54 -8.80
C LYS A 65 0.66 -14.41 -7.70
N MET A 66 -0.48 -15.03 -7.98
CA MET A 66 -1.03 -16.02 -7.07
C MET A 66 -0.22 -17.32 -7.19
N GLY A 67 0.43 -17.73 -6.10
CA GLY A 67 1.14 -19.01 -6.02
C GLY A 67 0.19 -20.21 -6.11
N GLU A 68 0.71 -21.36 -6.56
CA GLU A 68 -0.06 -22.61 -6.54
C GLU A 68 -0.43 -22.98 -5.09
N GLY A 69 -1.70 -23.29 -4.85
CA GLY A 69 -2.21 -23.59 -3.51
C GLY A 69 -2.44 -22.37 -2.61
N ALA A 70 -2.12 -21.15 -3.05
CA ALA A 70 -2.38 -19.94 -2.27
C ALA A 70 -3.89 -19.67 -2.09
N SER A 71 -4.24 -18.95 -1.03
CA SER A 71 -5.61 -18.51 -0.77
C SER A 71 -6.02 -17.40 -1.74
N VAL A 72 -7.17 -17.58 -2.40
CA VAL A 72 -7.76 -16.56 -3.30
C VAL A 72 -8.05 -15.28 -2.53
N VAL A 73 -8.54 -15.41 -1.29
CA VAL A 73 -8.86 -14.26 -0.44
C VAL A 73 -7.61 -13.44 -0.14
N THR A 74 -6.49 -14.10 0.20
CA THR A 74 -5.22 -13.41 0.48
C THR A 74 -4.73 -12.66 -0.76
N TYR A 75 -4.78 -13.29 -1.92
CA TYR A 75 -4.38 -12.66 -3.19
C TYR A 75 -5.27 -11.45 -3.54
N ILE A 76 -6.59 -11.56 -3.41
CA ILE A 76 -7.52 -10.45 -3.65
C ILE A 76 -7.27 -9.29 -2.68
N ASN A 77 -7.02 -9.58 -1.41
CA ASN A 77 -6.74 -8.55 -0.41
C ASN A 77 -5.43 -7.81 -0.72
N GLU A 78 -4.38 -8.54 -1.14
CA GLU A 78 -3.12 -7.92 -1.54
C GLU A 78 -3.26 -7.08 -2.81
N PHE A 79 -4.00 -7.58 -3.80
CA PHE A 79 -4.37 -6.81 -5.00
C PHE A 79 -5.11 -5.52 -4.64
N ASN A 80 -6.17 -5.60 -3.84
CA ASN A 80 -6.98 -4.45 -3.44
C ASN A 80 -6.15 -3.42 -2.66
N THR A 81 -5.21 -3.88 -1.82
CA THR A 81 -4.28 -3.01 -1.11
C THR A 81 -3.41 -2.22 -2.09
N ILE A 82 -2.85 -2.88 -3.11
CA ILE A 82 -2.02 -2.21 -4.14
C ILE A 82 -2.86 -1.23 -4.96
N ILE A 83 -4.08 -1.59 -5.35
CA ILE A 83 -4.98 -0.68 -6.07
C ILE A 83 -5.30 0.56 -5.23
N SER A 84 -5.60 0.39 -3.93
CA SER A 84 -5.84 1.52 -3.03
C SER A 84 -4.62 2.45 -2.91
N GLN A 85 -3.41 1.89 -2.85
CA GLN A 85 -2.16 2.65 -2.84
C GLN A 85 -1.91 3.36 -4.17
N LEU A 86 -2.27 2.75 -5.31
CA LEU A 86 -2.18 3.39 -6.62
C LEU A 86 -3.16 4.56 -6.74
N THR A 87 -4.39 4.40 -6.24
CA THR A 87 -5.38 5.48 -6.18
C THR A 87 -4.90 6.64 -5.31
N SER A 88 -4.24 6.39 -4.18
CA SER A 88 -3.69 7.47 -3.33
C SER A 88 -2.55 8.24 -3.99
N VAL A 89 -1.89 7.66 -5.00
CA VAL A 89 -0.91 8.36 -5.85
C VAL A 89 -1.47 8.77 -7.22
N GLU A 90 -2.78 8.93 -7.33
CA GLU A 90 -3.50 9.43 -8.52
C GLU A 90 -3.40 8.51 -9.75
N ILE A 91 -3.10 7.22 -9.54
CA ILE A 91 -3.20 6.20 -10.59
C ILE A 91 -4.51 5.44 -10.37
N ASN A 92 -5.48 5.70 -11.23
CA ASN A 92 -6.77 5.03 -11.18
C ASN A 92 -6.93 4.12 -12.39
N PHE A 93 -7.32 2.88 -12.13
CA PHE A 93 -7.85 1.96 -13.12
C PHE A 93 -9.36 1.95 -13.00
N ASP A 94 -10.06 1.88 -14.12
CA ASP A 94 -11.48 1.54 -14.13
C ASP A 94 -11.70 0.09 -13.69
N ASP A 95 -12.96 -0.26 -13.38
CA ASP A 95 -13.30 -1.56 -12.82
C ASP A 95 -13.05 -2.71 -13.82
N GLU A 96 -13.18 -2.46 -15.12
CA GLU A 96 -12.90 -3.46 -16.16
C GLU A 96 -11.40 -3.77 -16.19
N VAL A 97 -10.54 -2.76 -16.21
CA VAL A 97 -9.09 -2.93 -16.18
C VAL A 97 -8.65 -3.60 -14.88
N ARG A 98 -9.25 -3.26 -13.73
CA ARG A 98 -8.97 -3.94 -12.46
C ARG A 98 -9.29 -5.43 -12.55
N ALA A 99 -10.45 -5.80 -13.10
CA ALA A 99 -10.85 -7.19 -13.27
C ALA A 99 -9.89 -7.94 -14.23
N LEU A 100 -9.50 -7.32 -15.34
CA LEU A 100 -8.55 -7.90 -16.29
C LEU A 100 -7.19 -8.16 -15.65
N ILE A 101 -6.64 -7.20 -14.91
CA ILE A 101 -5.35 -7.36 -14.20
C ILE A 101 -5.48 -8.47 -13.14
N LEU A 102 -6.54 -8.46 -12.34
CA LEU A 102 -6.76 -9.48 -11.30
C LEU A 102 -6.77 -10.90 -11.89
N LEU A 103 -7.45 -11.09 -13.03
CA LEU A 103 -7.58 -12.38 -13.70
C LEU A 103 -6.28 -12.82 -14.41
N ALA A 104 -5.50 -11.89 -14.95
CA ALA A 104 -4.27 -12.17 -15.69
C ALA A 104 -3.21 -12.88 -14.83
N TYR A 105 -3.21 -12.64 -13.51
CA TYR A 105 -2.20 -13.17 -12.59
C TYR A 105 -2.68 -14.30 -11.67
N VAL A 106 -3.86 -14.85 -11.94
CA VAL A 106 -4.33 -16.12 -11.36
C VAL A 106 -3.56 -17.30 -12.00
N PRO A 107 -3.15 -18.35 -11.26
CA PRO A 107 -2.41 -19.48 -11.81
C PRO A 107 -3.21 -20.29 -12.83
N ASN A 108 -2.50 -20.94 -13.76
CA ASN A 108 -3.12 -21.76 -14.82
C ASN A 108 -3.91 -22.96 -14.27
N SER A 109 -3.55 -23.47 -13.10
CA SER A 109 -4.32 -24.50 -12.38
C SER A 109 -5.74 -24.03 -11.99
N ARG A 110 -6.04 -22.73 -12.09
CA ARG A 110 -7.37 -22.15 -11.88
C ARG A 110 -7.97 -21.57 -13.16
N GLU A 111 -7.61 -22.10 -14.33
CA GLU A 111 -8.17 -21.70 -15.62
C GLU A 111 -9.68 -21.78 -15.69
N SER A 112 -10.31 -22.80 -15.10
CA SER A 112 -11.76 -22.91 -15.06
C SER A 112 -12.42 -21.74 -14.31
N MET A 113 -11.78 -21.23 -13.25
CA MET A 113 -12.24 -20.04 -12.53
C MET A 113 -12.10 -18.79 -13.40
N ARG A 114 -10.96 -18.63 -14.10
CA ARG A 114 -10.77 -17.53 -15.05
C ARG A 114 -11.85 -17.55 -16.13
N ALA A 115 -12.12 -18.71 -16.73
CA ALA A 115 -13.13 -18.86 -17.79
C ALA A 115 -14.55 -18.52 -17.31
N VAL A 116 -14.94 -18.97 -16.11
CA VAL A 116 -16.27 -18.67 -15.55
C VAL A 116 -16.43 -17.16 -15.31
N VAL A 117 -15.42 -16.50 -14.73
CA VAL A 117 -15.50 -15.06 -14.44
C VAL A 117 -15.46 -14.25 -15.73
N SER A 118 -14.59 -14.58 -16.68
CA SER A 118 -14.53 -13.90 -17.99
C SER A 118 -15.82 -14.03 -18.79
N ASN A 119 -16.51 -15.17 -18.72
CA ASN A 119 -17.76 -15.41 -19.44
C ASN A 119 -19.01 -14.85 -18.72
N SER A 120 -18.87 -14.38 -17.48
CA SER A 120 -20.00 -13.88 -16.68
C SER A 120 -20.38 -12.42 -16.98
N VAL A 121 -19.50 -11.66 -17.64
CA VAL A 121 -19.72 -10.22 -17.97
C VAL A 121 -20.53 -10.04 -19.27
N GLY A 122 -20.92 -11.13 -19.93
CA GLY A 122 -21.72 -11.12 -21.17
C GLY A 122 -23.18 -11.53 -20.96
N LYS A 123 -23.96 -10.75 -20.20
CA LYS A 123 -25.43 -10.72 -20.28
C LYS A 123 -25.98 -9.35 -19.96
#